data_AF-A0A4Q6AZ71-F1
#
_entry.id   AF-A0A4Q6AZ71-F1
#
_cell.length_a   1.000
_cell.length_b   1.000
_cell.length_c   1.000
_cell.angle_alpha   90.00
_cell.angle_beta   90.00
_cell.angle_gamma   90.00
#
_symmetry.space_group_name_H-M   'P 1'
#
loop_
_entity.id
_entity.type
_entity.pdbx_description
1 polymer ?
#
loop_
_entity_poly.entity_id
_entity_poly.type
_entity_poly.pdbx_seq_one_letter_code
_entity_poly.pdbx_strand_id
1 'polypeptide(L)'
;MAINKNHEFEELDGVKCAIVEKNVSQERTAFLKELLEGNRYTVVIVPSAPPKAAPAPVPAEGAGEAAPEMQLPPPPVTFTIGVTDVSFNPVNAVFGRLLRTKDGHVVTLAYWQQKEAVAQDEIPYFEKR
;
A
#
# COMPACT_ATOMS: atom_id res chain seq x y z
N MET A 1 -7.59 15.28 16.88
CA MET A 1 -8.23 15.65 15.59
C MET A 1 -7.16 15.62 14.52
N ALA A 2 -7.28 14.77 13.50
CA ALA A 2 -6.35 14.79 12.36
C ALA A 2 -6.83 15.85 11.36
N ILE A 3 -5.97 16.82 11.03
CA ILE A 3 -6.28 17.94 10.14
C ILE A 3 -6.31 17.53 8.65
N ASN A 4 -5.74 16.37 8.31
CA ASN A 4 -5.76 15.81 6.97
C ASN A 4 -5.70 14.28 7.06
N LYS A 5 -6.76 13.59 6.62
CA LYS A 5 -6.85 12.11 6.66
C LYS A 5 -5.96 11.44 5.61
N ASN A 6 -5.43 12.21 4.66
CA ASN A 6 -4.56 11.74 3.59
C ASN A 6 -3.06 11.82 3.95
N HIS A 7 -2.73 12.24 5.18
CA HIS A 7 -1.37 12.27 5.70
C HIS A 7 -1.38 11.69 7.13
N GLU A 8 -1.27 10.37 7.20
CA GLU A 8 -1.25 9.62 8.46
C GLU A 8 0.19 9.38 8.93
N PHE A 9 0.39 9.34 10.25
CA PHE A 9 1.66 9.02 10.87
C PHE A 9 1.49 7.80 11.76
N GLU A 10 2.46 6.89 11.71
CA GLU A 10 2.53 5.72 12.58
C GLU A 10 3.98 5.45 12.95
N GLU A 11 4.19 4.79 14.08
CA GLU A 11 5.52 4.36 14.47
C GLU A 11 5.75 2.96 13.89
N LEU A 12 6.70 2.87 12.96
CA LEU A 12 7.11 1.63 12.32
C LEU A 12 8.52 1.30 12.82
N ASP A 13 8.69 0.15 13.47
CA ASP A 13 9.96 -0.30 14.07
C ASP A 13 10.64 0.74 14.99
N GLY A 14 9.84 1.49 15.77
CA GLY A 14 10.35 2.53 16.68
C GLY A 14 10.72 3.85 15.99
N VAL A 15 10.45 3.99 14.69
CA VAL A 15 10.68 5.21 13.91
C VAL A 15 9.34 5.81 13.49
N LYS A 16 9.14 7.09 13.78
CA LYS A 16 7.97 7.84 13.31
C LYS A 16 8.03 7.99 11.79
N CYS A 17 7.08 7.38 11.10
CA CYS A 17 7.00 7.38 9.65
C CYS A 17 5.69 8.04 9.17
N ALA A 18 5.74 8.72 8.03
CA ALA A 18 4.56 9.06 7.25
C ALA A 18 4.08 7.82 6.50
N ILE A 19 2.82 7.44 6.69
CA ILE A 19 2.24 6.27 6.06
C ILE A 19 1.98 6.55 4.58
N VAL A 20 2.52 5.68 3.73
CA VAL A 20 2.29 5.70 2.29
C VAL A 20 1.04 4.90 1.96
N GLU A 21 0.98 3.67 2.44
CA GLU A 21 -0.12 2.74 2.15
C GLU A 21 -0.14 1.63 3.23
N LYS A 22 -1.34 1.22 3.64
CA LYS A 22 -1.56 0.12 4.61
C LYS A 22 -2.25 -1.06 3.92
N ASN A 23 -2.07 -2.26 4.46
CA ASN A 23 -2.65 -3.51 3.92
C ASN A 23 -2.22 -3.83 2.49
N VAL A 24 -0.94 -3.62 2.21
CA VAL A 24 -0.34 -3.71 0.88
C VAL A 24 0.09 -5.14 0.58
N SER A 25 -0.07 -5.60 -0.66
CA SER A 25 0.48 -6.89 -1.11
C SER A 25 2.02 -6.83 -1.22
N GLN A 26 2.68 -7.99 -1.26
CA GLN A 26 4.15 -8.03 -1.41
C GLN A 26 4.63 -7.37 -2.72
N GLU A 27 3.92 -7.58 -3.83
CA GLU A 27 4.27 -7.02 -5.14
C GLU A 27 4.19 -5.49 -5.14
N ARG A 28 3.11 -4.94 -4.57
CA ARG A 28 2.91 -3.51 -4.43
C ARG A 28 3.94 -2.89 -3.48
N THR A 29 4.34 -3.63 -2.45
CA THR A 29 5.40 -3.23 -1.52
C THR A 29 6.76 -3.12 -2.21
N ALA A 30 7.12 -4.11 -3.03
CA ALA A 30 8.36 -4.08 -3.80
C ALA A 30 8.39 -2.89 -4.78
N PHE A 31 7.28 -2.63 -5.48
CA PHE A 31 7.15 -1.48 -6.38
C PHE A 31 7.31 -0.15 -5.63
N LEU A 32 6.58 0.05 -4.54
CA LEU A 32 6.62 1.30 -3.78
C LEU A 32 8.00 1.53 -3.15
N LYS A 33 8.62 0.47 -2.64
CA LYS A 33 9.98 0.52 -2.11
C LYS A 33 10.96 1.03 -3.18
N GLU A 34 10.97 0.39 -4.33
CA GLU A 34 11.88 0.74 -5.42
C GLU A 34 11.67 2.17 -5.91
N LEU A 35 10.41 2.58 -6.08
CA LEU A 35 10.07 3.93 -6.52
C LEU A 35 10.51 4.99 -5.51
N LEU A 36 10.20 4.81 -4.22
CA LEU A 36 10.48 5.78 -3.18
C LEU A 36 11.99 5.88 -2.87
N GLU A 37 12.69 4.74 -2.80
CA GLU A 37 14.16 4.71 -2.62
C GLU A 37 14.88 5.37 -3.80
N GLY A 38 14.42 5.15 -5.03
CA GLY A 38 14.93 5.84 -6.23
C GLY A 38 14.74 7.36 -6.18
N ASN A 39 13.74 7.83 -5.44
CA ASN A 39 13.47 9.25 -5.20
C ASN A 39 14.13 9.80 -3.92
N ARG A 40 15.06 9.04 -3.31
CA ARG A 40 15.84 9.38 -2.11
C ARG A 40 15.02 9.43 -0.81
N TYR A 41 13.90 8.71 -0.76
CA TYR A 41 13.17 8.50 0.48
C TYR A 41 13.66 7.23 1.17
N THR A 42 13.74 7.26 2.50
CA THR A 42 14.00 6.06 3.30
C THR A 42 12.68 5.38 3.62
N VAL A 43 12.51 4.15 3.15
CA VAL A 43 11.27 3.38 3.28
C VAL A 43 11.38 2.36 4.41
N VAL A 44 10.37 2.32 5.27
CA VAL A 44 10.22 1.33 6.34
C VAL A 44 8.99 0.48 6.02
N ILE A 45 9.15 -0.84 6.07
CA ILE A 45 8.10 -1.80 5.73
C ILE A 45 7.91 -2.71 6.94
N VAL A 46 6.70 -2.73 7.47
CA VAL A 46 6.33 -3.59 8.59
C VAL A 46 5.26 -4.59 8.13
N PRO A 47 5.41 -5.89 8.39
CA PRO A 47 4.33 -6.86 8.18
C PRO A 47 3.10 -6.45 9.00
N SER A 48 2.00 -6.16 8.33
CA SER A 48 0.73 -5.91 9.00
C SER A 48 0.01 -7.25 9.14
N ALA A 49 -0.40 -7.60 10.35
CA ALA A 49 -1.35 -8.70 10.49
C ALA A 49 -2.64 -8.33 9.73
N PRO A 50 -3.26 -9.25 8.97
CA PRO A 50 -4.57 -8.98 8.40
C PRO A 50 -5.53 -8.59 9.54
N PRO A 51 -6.42 -7.60 9.33
CA PRO A 51 -7.39 -7.22 10.35
C PRO A 51 -8.08 -8.50 10.82
N LYS A 52 -7.92 -8.78 12.11
CA LYS A 52 -8.44 -9.98 12.79
C LYS A 52 -9.85 -10.20 12.26
N ALA A 53 -10.03 -11.29 11.50
CA ALA A 53 -11.33 -11.64 10.92
C ALA A 53 -12.37 -11.48 12.02
N ALA A 54 -13.43 -10.72 11.75
CA ALA A 54 -14.56 -10.64 12.66
C ALA A 54 -14.93 -12.09 13.06
N PRO A 55 -15.15 -12.37 14.36
CA PRO A 55 -15.48 -13.72 14.78
C PRO A 55 -16.67 -14.20 13.94
N ALA A 56 -16.45 -15.29 13.22
CA ALA A 56 -17.52 -15.96 12.49
C ALA A 56 -18.71 -16.16 13.45
N PRO A 57 -19.96 -15.95 13.00
CA PRO A 57 -21.11 -16.25 13.84
C PRO A 57 -21.00 -17.71 14.27
N VAL A 58 -20.99 -17.95 15.57
CA VAL A 58 -21.08 -19.27 16.20
C VAL A 58 -22.20 -20.07 15.52
N PRO A 59 -21.91 -21.19 14.83
CA PRO A 59 -22.94 -22.14 14.46
C PRO A 59 -23.41 -22.83 15.73
N ALA A 60 -24.73 -22.83 15.92
CA ALA A 60 -25.40 -23.54 16.99
C ALA A 60 -25.05 -25.03 16.98
N GLU A 61 -24.98 -25.62 18.18
CA GLU A 61 -24.83 -27.05 18.47
C GLU A 61 -25.75 -27.94 17.61
N GLY A 62 -25.18 -29.03 17.09
CA GLY A 62 -25.98 -30.22 16.77
C GLY A 62 -25.44 -31.14 15.68
N ALA A 63 -25.03 -32.34 16.13
CA ALA A 63 -24.91 -33.60 15.39
C ALA A 63 -23.68 -33.80 14.49
N GLY A 64 -23.02 -34.93 14.74
CA GLY A 64 -21.80 -35.38 14.06
C GLY A 64 -22.04 -35.76 12.61
N GLU A 65 -20.99 -35.60 11.82
CA GLU A 65 -20.39 -36.62 10.97
C GLU A 65 -19.10 -35.98 10.41
N ALA A 66 -18.04 -36.76 10.23
CA ALA A 66 -16.73 -36.28 9.82
C ALA A 66 -16.78 -35.50 8.49
N ALA A 67 -16.59 -34.17 8.56
CA ALA A 67 -16.42 -33.30 7.40
C ALA A 67 -14.92 -33.21 7.05
N PRO A 68 -14.55 -33.28 5.75
CA PRO A 68 -13.15 -33.18 5.32
C PRO A 68 -12.58 -31.81 5.72
N GLU A 69 -11.32 -31.79 6.17
CA GLU A 69 -10.57 -30.56 6.44
C GLU A 69 -10.62 -29.64 5.22
N MET A 70 -11.46 -28.61 5.28
CA MET A 70 -11.38 -27.47 4.38
C MET A 70 -10.04 -26.80 4.68
N GLN A 71 -9.06 -27.03 3.81
CA GLN A 71 -7.81 -26.28 3.79
C GLN A 71 -8.16 -24.80 3.66
N LEU A 72 -8.16 -24.08 4.78
CA LEU A 72 -8.34 -22.64 4.81
C LEU A 72 -7.19 -22.05 3.98
N PRO A 73 -7.46 -21.22 2.96
CA PRO A 73 -6.38 -20.57 2.24
C PRO A 73 -5.52 -19.79 3.24
N PRO A 74 -4.17 -19.83 3.11
CA PRO A 74 -3.29 -19.11 4.02
C PRO A 74 -3.73 -17.63 4.06
N PRO A 75 -3.80 -17.02 5.26
CA PRO A 75 -4.24 -15.64 5.37
C PRO A 75 -3.33 -14.74 4.50
N PRO A 76 -3.91 -13.77 3.77
CA PRO A 76 -3.11 -12.89 2.93
C PRO A 76 -2.14 -12.10 3.81
N VAL A 77 -0.84 -12.27 3.55
CA VAL A 77 0.21 -11.49 4.20
C VAL A 77 0.17 -10.08 3.64
N THR A 78 -0.18 -9.12 4.49
CA THR A 78 -0.21 -7.71 4.10
C THR A 78 0.89 -6.93 4.81
N PHE A 79 1.24 -5.78 4.25
CA PHE A 79 2.31 -4.92 4.75
C PHE A 79 1.81 -3.49 4.94
N THR A 80 2.44 -2.77 5.87
CA THR A 80 2.31 -1.32 6.01
C THR A 80 3.62 -0.69 5.59
N ILE A 81 3.52 0.32 4.73
CA ILE A 81 4.68 1.02 4.16
C ILE A 81 4.65 2.45 4.67
N GLY A 82 5.77 2.88 5.24
CA GLY A 82 5.99 4.25 5.65
C GLY A 82 7.31 4.81 5.13
N VAL A 83 7.40 6.13 5.11
CA VAL A 83 8.62 6.87 4.80
C VAL A 83 9.04 7.63 6.06
N THR A 84 10.34 7.65 6.37
CA THR A 84 10.85 8.33 7.58
C THR A 84 10.73 9.85 7.49
N ASP A 85 10.68 10.41 6.29
CA ASP A 85 10.36 11.82 6.07
C ASP A 85 8.88 12.07 6.35
N VAL A 86 8.62 12.65 7.53
CA VAL A 86 7.28 13.02 8.00
C VAL A 86 6.62 14.15 7.20
N SER A 87 7.32 14.76 6.25
CA SER A 87 6.72 15.74 5.33
C SER A 87 6.11 15.05 4.11
N PHE A 88 6.38 13.75 3.93
CA PHE A 88 5.95 13.00 2.76
C PHE A 88 4.43 12.77 2.77
N ASN A 89 3.75 13.34 1.78
CA ASN A 89 2.35 13.07 1.51
C ASN A 89 2.22 12.41 0.13
N PRO A 90 1.69 11.17 0.02
CA PRO A 90 1.59 10.45 -1.24
C PRO A 90 0.79 11.21 -2.33
N VAL A 91 -0.29 11.86 -1.93
CA VAL A 91 -1.14 12.65 -2.85
C VAL A 91 -0.35 13.82 -3.40
N ASN A 92 0.32 14.58 -2.53
CA ASN A 92 1.15 15.70 -2.97
C ASN A 92 2.36 15.23 -3.79
N ALA A 93 2.93 14.08 -3.46
CA ALA A 93 4.07 13.52 -4.19
C ALA A 93 3.73 13.20 -5.65
N VAL A 94 2.54 12.62 -5.88
CA VAL A 94 2.04 12.30 -7.23
C VAL A 94 1.54 13.56 -7.95
N PHE A 95 0.57 14.28 -7.38
CA PHE A 95 -0.06 15.43 -8.06
C PHE A 95 0.83 16.67 -8.12
N GLY A 96 1.78 16.80 -7.19
CA GLY A 96 2.83 17.82 -7.20
C GLY A 96 4.04 17.46 -8.08
N ARG A 97 4.00 16.30 -8.77
CA ARG A 97 5.07 15.85 -9.70
C ARG A 97 6.45 15.74 -9.05
N LEU A 98 6.48 15.35 -7.76
CA LEU A 98 7.71 15.26 -6.98
C LEU A 98 8.45 13.94 -7.18
N LEU A 99 7.75 12.90 -7.65
CA LEU A 99 8.30 11.58 -7.91
C LEU A 99 8.63 11.36 -9.39
N ARG A 100 9.76 10.71 -9.65
CA ARG A 100 10.20 10.27 -10.97
C ARG A 100 10.33 8.76 -11.04
N THR A 101 10.04 8.18 -12.21
CA THR A 101 10.36 6.78 -12.50
C THR A 101 11.86 6.63 -12.74
N LYS A 102 12.34 5.38 -12.79
CA LYS A 102 13.73 5.06 -13.14
C LYS A 102 14.14 5.62 -14.51
N ASP A 103 13.20 5.68 -15.44
CA ASP A 103 13.38 6.20 -16.79
C ASP A 103 13.34 7.74 -16.84
N GLY A 104 13.10 8.41 -15.70
CA GLY A 104 13.11 9.87 -15.57
C GLY A 104 11.75 10.54 -15.78
N HIS A 105 10.73 9.80 -16.20
CA HIS A 105 9.35 10.31 -16.37
C HIS A 105 8.72 10.71 -15.05
N VAL A 106 7.79 11.68 -15.10
CA VAL A 106 7.00 12.05 -13.92
C VAL A 106 6.03 10.92 -13.58
N VAL A 107 5.95 10.55 -12.32
CA VAL A 107 4.98 9.55 -11.84
C VAL A 107 3.56 10.09 -12.01
N THR A 108 2.77 9.44 -12.85
CA THR A 108 1.34 9.74 -13.02
C THR A 108 0.49 8.96 -12.01
N LEU A 109 -0.77 9.36 -11.82
CA LEU A 109 -1.71 8.61 -10.97
C LEU A 109 -1.93 7.19 -11.48
N ALA A 110 -2.02 6.99 -12.80
CA ALA A 110 -2.23 5.68 -13.41
C ALA A 110 -1.05 4.75 -13.15
N TYR A 111 0.18 5.25 -13.30
CA TYR A 111 1.40 4.51 -12.97
C TYR A 111 1.51 4.25 -11.45
N TRP A 112 1.21 5.26 -10.61
CA TRP A 112 1.21 5.09 -9.16
C TRP A 112 0.23 4.00 -8.72
N GLN A 113 -0.94 3.89 -9.34
CA GLN A 113 -1.94 2.84 -9.09
C GLN A 113 -1.62 1.53 -9.82
N GLN A 114 -0.48 1.41 -10.51
CA GLN A 114 -0.08 0.27 -11.32
C GLN A 114 -1.12 -0.14 -12.38
N LYS A 115 -1.95 0.79 -12.83
CA LYS A 115 -2.86 0.59 -13.96
C LYS A 115 -2.12 0.57 -15.29
N GLU A 116 -0.92 1.12 -15.31
CA GLU A 116 -0.04 1.20 -16.46
C GLU A 116 1.39 0.80 -16.07
N ALA A 117 2.07 0.08 -16.96
CA ALA A 117 3.45 -0.35 -16.74
C ALA A 117 4.47 0.77 -16.95
N VAL A 118 4.12 1.81 -17.71
CA VAL A 118 4.98 2.95 -18.04
C VAL A 118 4.24 4.23 -17.67
N ALA A 119 4.94 5.16 -17.04
CA ALA A 119 4.37 6.48 -16.74
C ALA A 119 4.28 7.30 -18.03
N GLN A 120 3.06 7.50 -18.52
CA GLN A 120 2.80 8.34 -19.69
C GLN A 120 2.49 9.77 -19.24
N ASP A 121 3.52 10.56 -18.97
CA ASP A 121 3.39 11.94 -18.49
C ASP A 121 3.11 12.96 -19.61
N GLU A 122 3.33 12.58 -20.86
CA GLU A 122 3.07 13.42 -22.04
C GLU A 122 1.62 13.37 -22.52
N ILE A 123 0.88 12.30 -22.21
CA ILE A 123 -0.50 12.11 -22.68
C ILE A 123 -1.48 12.62 -21.62
N PRO A 124 -2.31 13.63 -21.94
CA PRO A 124 -3.34 14.10 -21.02
C PRO A 124 -4.37 13.02 -20.70
N TYR A 125 -4.83 12.97 -19.44
CA TYR A 125 -5.77 11.94 -18.98
C TYR A 125 -7.14 11.94 -19.68
N PHE A 126 -7.51 13.02 -20.39
CA PHE A 126 -8.78 13.13 -21.12
C PHE A 126 -8.70 12.64 -22.57
N GLU A 127 -7.50 12.35 -23.09
CA GLU A 127 -7.36 11.68 -24.37
C GLU A 127 -7.77 10.21 -24.18
N LYS A 128 -8.96 9.86 -24.68
CA LYS A 128 -9.45 8.49 -24.66
C LYS A 128 -8.51 7.62 -25.48
N ARG A 129 -8.00 6.55 -24.86
CA ARG A 129 -7.36 5.44 -25.56
C ARG A 129 -8.38 4.54 -26.24
#